data_AF-A0A8H7MIT0-F1
#
_entry.id   AF-A0A8H7MIT0-F1
#
_cell.length_a   1.000
_cell.length_b   1.000
_cell.length_c   1.000
_cell.angle_alpha   90.00
_cell.angle_beta   90.00
_cell.angle_gamma   90.00
#
_symmetry.space_group_name_H-M   'P 1'
#
loop_
_entity.id
_entity.type
_entity.pdbx_description
1 polymer ?
#
loop_
_entity_poly.entity_id
_entity_poly.type
_entity_poly.pdbx_seq_one_letter_code
_entity_poly.pdbx_strand_id
1 'polypeptide(L)'
;MRLVVQWLPLLLCCWTGSAGAAAASPTDCAPSSGTFAINSPDDVTTLNQCTTLTGNVSVTAKGIKDITLNGIKTVTGTVQVSDVEDVLSISSTTLESVSTLILYDLPQLTTLTLPALTNFSKLDFSGLAALESCEIATGALQGDVNDISIVNTALKTMDWLKWPVASTLIIAANKKLTSFKLPYDRIGAGSSYQISINSALSDLDFSQLTGIYGSLAVNGNNDPHLSFDRLQTIDGYVRLSGPYTNITMPSLTGINGALRAESTANMTNFCNWLSVQNRLFGHYDCTANNTNPSTSSTASKAPTTTAFTSVTTTGTSGSNSTGENNKSDLSTGAIVGIAVAMVVVISVILTASALLFFHRRSLNKAQAVAISDETKTHSTSTLGEGANASCISYELGGEKRAHELPGAGPIRELDGGSLQELDEGRPYFRNQKPAPASPMGRFELP
;
A
#
# COMPACT_ATOMS: atom_id res chain seq x y z
N MET A 1 51.12 5.55 72.40
CA MET A 1 51.21 4.75 71.16
C MET A 1 50.08 5.21 70.24
N ARG A 2 50.38 6.19 69.38
CA ARG A 2 50.60 6.05 67.91
C ARG A 2 49.30 6.19 67.12
N LEU A 3 49.10 7.40 66.60
CA LEU A 3 48.30 7.68 65.41
C LEU A 3 48.79 6.82 64.23
N VAL A 4 47.86 6.34 63.40
CA VAL A 4 48.15 6.05 62.00
C VAL A 4 46.98 6.54 61.15
N VAL A 5 47.28 7.59 60.38
CA VAL A 5 46.58 8.07 59.19
C VAL A 5 46.85 7.06 58.08
N GLN A 6 45.84 6.65 57.29
CA GLN A 6 46.10 5.92 56.06
C GLN A 6 45.21 6.38 54.91
N TRP A 7 45.89 6.55 53.78
CA TRP A 7 45.55 7.31 52.60
C TRP A 7 44.66 6.54 51.61
N LEU A 8 43.89 7.31 50.83
CA LEU A 8 43.27 6.91 49.57
C LEU A 8 44.35 6.65 48.48
N PRO A 9 44.19 5.64 47.62
CA PRO A 9 44.79 5.67 46.29
C PRO A 9 43.72 5.84 45.21
N LEU A 10 43.86 6.91 44.43
CA LEU A 10 43.32 7.02 43.07
C LEU A 10 43.88 5.86 42.22
N LEU A 11 42.99 5.05 41.64
CA LEU A 11 43.35 4.21 40.49
C LEU A 11 43.15 5.02 39.20
N LEU A 12 44.25 5.62 38.75
CA LEU A 12 44.49 5.95 37.34
C LEU A 12 44.78 4.62 36.61
N CYS A 13 43.84 4.12 35.82
CA CYS A 13 44.15 3.07 34.85
C CYS A 13 44.68 3.72 33.56
N CYS A 14 46.01 3.79 33.45
CA CYS A 14 46.70 3.95 32.18
C CYS A 14 46.42 2.74 31.27
N TRP A 15 45.76 2.98 30.14
CA TRP A 15 45.77 2.06 29.00
C TRP A 15 47.13 2.15 28.31
N THR A 16 47.98 1.13 28.47
CA THR A 16 49.13 0.88 27.59
C THR A 16 48.77 -0.24 26.63
N GLY A 17 48.85 0.05 25.34
CA GLY A 17 48.38 -0.82 24.27
C GLY A 17 49.12 -2.14 24.14
N SER A 18 48.36 -3.17 23.79
CA SER A 18 48.82 -4.30 23.00
C SER A 18 47.93 -4.38 21.76
N ALA A 19 48.55 -4.19 20.60
CA ALA A 19 47.94 -4.41 19.29
C ALA A 19 47.67 -5.90 19.11
N GLY A 20 46.48 -6.34 19.56
CA GLY A 20 45.80 -7.48 18.98
C GLY A 20 44.74 -6.92 18.05
N ALA A 21 44.74 -7.34 16.77
CA ALA A 21 43.59 -7.18 15.91
C ALA A 21 42.45 -8.05 16.51
N ALA A 22 41.76 -7.50 17.51
CA ALA A 22 40.47 -8.02 17.92
C ALA A 22 39.55 -7.79 16.72
N ALA A 23 39.10 -8.87 16.08
CA ALA A 23 37.91 -8.81 15.28
C ALA A 23 36.84 -8.15 16.16
N ALA A 24 36.45 -6.92 15.83
CA ALA A 24 35.39 -6.23 16.54
C ALA A 24 34.19 -7.16 16.50
N SER A 25 33.77 -7.65 17.66
CA SER A 25 32.53 -8.42 17.75
C SER A 25 31.42 -7.49 17.26
N PRO A 26 30.51 -7.96 16.40
CA PRO A 26 29.41 -7.14 15.91
C PRO A 26 28.70 -6.55 17.12
N THR A 27 28.80 -5.24 17.29
CA THR A 27 28.17 -4.57 18.43
C THR A 27 26.73 -4.35 18.02
N ASP A 28 25.82 -5.12 18.61
CA ASP A 28 24.40 -4.89 18.39
C ASP A 28 23.96 -3.69 19.22
N CYS A 29 23.27 -2.75 18.58
CA CYS A 29 22.82 -1.51 19.18
C CYS A 29 21.32 -1.58 19.46
N ALA A 30 20.94 -1.33 20.70
CA ALA A 30 19.54 -1.31 21.13
C ALA A 30 19.32 -0.07 22.01
N PRO A 31 19.04 1.10 21.41
CA PRO A 31 18.75 2.31 22.17
C PRO A 31 17.55 2.09 23.09
N SER A 32 17.64 2.49 24.35
CA SER A 32 16.59 2.30 25.36
C SER A 32 15.28 3.05 25.04
N SER A 33 15.38 4.13 24.25
CA SER A 33 14.26 4.86 23.69
C SER A 33 13.56 4.13 22.54
N GLY A 34 14.17 3.07 22.01
CA GLY A 34 13.76 2.40 20.77
C GLY A 34 14.13 3.15 19.49
N THR A 35 14.73 4.34 19.58
CA THR A 35 15.15 5.15 18.42
C THR A 35 16.55 5.73 18.62
N PHE A 36 17.43 5.50 17.66
CA PHE A 36 18.74 6.14 17.57
C PHE A 36 18.62 7.43 16.76
N ALA A 37 18.87 8.57 17.40
CA ALA A 37 18.76 9.88 16.76
C ALA A 37 20.13 10.33 16.22
N ILE A 38 20.20 10.65 14.93
CA ILE A 38 21.37 11.26 14.30
C ILE A 38 21.19 12.77 14.32
N ASN A 39 21.96 13.44 15.19
CA ASN A 39 21.97 14.90 15.38
C ASN A 39 23.25 15.54 14.87
N SER A 40 24.27 14.74 14.60
CA SER A 40 25.60 15.17 14.18
C SER A 40 26.28 14.10 13.30
N PRO A 41 27.34 14.45 12.56
CA PRO A 41 28.16 13.47 11.85
C PRO A 41 28.76 12.39 12.77
N ASP A 42 29.08 12.72 14.02
CA ASP A 42 29.63 11.77 15.00
C ASP A 42 28.64 10.65 15.35
N ASP A 43 27.34 10.95 15.34
CA ASP A 43 26.30 9.93 15.55
C ASP A 43 26.26 8.91 14.41
N VAL A 44 26.56 9.34 13.17
CA VAL A 44 26.69 8.45 12.01
C VAL A 44 27.90 7.52 12.21
N THR A 45 29.02 8.04 12.71
CA THR A 45 30.19 7.22 13.02
C THR A 45 29.92 6.21 14.12
N THR A 46 29.13 6.60 15.13
CA THR A 46 28.70 5.71 16.23
C THR A 46 27.78 4.62 15.70
N LEU A 47 26.81 4.97 14.87
CA LEU A 47 25.89 4.01 14.26
C LEU A 47 26.63 3.00 13.36
N ASN A 48 27.68 3.43 12.66
CA ASN A 48 28.51 2.55 11.84
C ASN A 48 29.39 1.58 12.64
N GLN A 49 29.48 1.72 13.96
CA GLN A 49 30.10 0.68 14.81
C GLN A 49 29.11 -0.46 15.11
N CYS A 50 27.82 -0.23 14.85
CA CYS A 50 26.77 -1.22 15.05
C CYS A 50 26.68 -2.17 13.85
N THR A 51 26.46 -3.47 14.09
CA THR A 51 26.12 -4.41 13.00
C THR A 51 24.60 -4.58 12.86
N THR A 52 23.90 -4.76 13.97
CA THR A 52 22.44 -4.80 14.04
C THR A 52 21.94 -3.66 14.91
N LEU A 53 20.89 -2.97 14.47
CA LEU A 53 20.14 -2.03 15.31
C LEU A 53 18.73 -2.58 15.59
N THR A 54 18.45 -2.78 16.88
CA THR A 54 17.12 -3.12 17.38
C THR A 54 16.36 -1.82 17.71
N GLY A 55 15.41 -1.44 16.87
CA GLY A 55 14.71 -0.15 16.96
C GLY A 55 14.74 0.64 15.65
N ASN A 56 14.51 1.95 15.77
CA ASN A 56 14.42 2.89 14.67
C ASN A 56 15.68 3.77 14.59
N VAL A 57 15.89 4.38 13.43
CA VAL A 57 16.86 5.46 13.21
C VAL A 57 16.11 6.69 12.74
N SER A 58 16.37 7.84 13.34
CA SER A 58 15.79 9.12 12.92
C SER A 58 16.89 10.15 12.71
N VAL A 59 16.89 10.81 11.56
CA VAL A 59 17.81 11.92 11.27
C VAL A 59 17.02 13.22 11.31
N THR A 60 17.39 14.10 12.23
CA THR A 60 16.80 15.43 12.42
C THR A 60 17.84 16.55 12.43
N ALA A 61 19.12 16.20 12.24
CA ALA A 61 20.24 17.13 12.27
C ALA A 61 20.18 18.15 11.13
N LYS A 62 20.57 19.39 11.41
CA LYS A 62 20.92 20.38 10.38
C LYS A 62 22.42 20.31 10.09
N GLY A 63 22.84 20.54 8.85
CA GLY A 63 24.24 20.60 8.43
C GLY A 63 24.91 19.26 8.09
N ILE A 64 24.19 18.13 8.12
CA ILE A 64 24.71 16.85 7.60
C ILE A 64 24.47 16.83 6.08
N LYS A 65 25.57 16.76 5.31
CA LYS A 65 25.49 16.70 3.85
C LYS A 65 25.37 15.28 3.32
N ASP A 66 26.15 14.37 3.87
CA ASP A 66 26.23 13.00 3.38
C ASP A 66 25.97 12.03 4.54
N ILE A 67 25.01 11.13 4.36
CA ILE A 67 24.68 10.08 5.32
C ILE A 67 25.16 8.76 4.75
N THR A 68 26.27 8.25 5.30
CA THR A 68 26.87 6.99 4.86
C THR A 68 26.78 5.96 5.96
N LEU A 69 26.02 4.88 5.71
CA LEU A 69 25.71 3.83 6.69
C LEU A 69 26.48 2.52 6.37
N ASN A 70 27.80 2.59 6.18
CA ASN A 70 28.64 1.49 5.71
C ASN A 70 29.15 0.52 6.81
N GLY A 71 28.58 0.55 8.01
CA GLY A 71 28.88 -0.43 9.06
C GLY A 71 27.68 -1.29 9.46
N ILE A 72 26.49 -0.69 9.46
CA ILE A 72 25.26 -1.36 9.84
C ILE A 72 24.76 -2.27 8.72
N LYS A 73 24.32 -3.47 9.10
CA LYS A 73 23.72 -4.46 8.21
C LYS A 73 22.22 -4.54 8.33
N THR A 74 21.69 -4.45 9.55
CA THR A 74 20.26 -4.65 9.80
C THR A 74 19.73 -3.55 10.71
N VAL A 75 18.63 -2.93 10.31
CA VAL A 75 17.78 -2.09 11.16
C VAL A 75 16.42 -2.76 11.25
N THR A 76 16.08 -3.28 12.43
CA THR A 76 14.81 -4.01 12.61
C THR A 76 13.56 -3.14 12.46
N GLY A 77 13.68 -1.84 12.70
CA GLY A 77 12.59 -0.87 12.60
C GLY A 77 12.69 0.06 11.40
N THR A 78 12.26 1.30 11.62
CA THR A 78 12.19 2.35 10.59
C THR A 78 13.48 3.15 10.54
N VAL A 79 13.99 3.42 9.34
CA VAL A 79 14.97 4.47 9.08
C VAL A 79 14.22 5.66 8.50
N GLN A 80 14.23 6.79 9.21
CA GLN A 80 13.53 8.02 8.81
C GLN A 80 14.51 9.19 8.70
N VAL A 81 14.47 9.86 7.57
CA VAL A 81 15.16 11.15 7.35
C VAL A 81 14.10 12.14 6.91
N SER A 82 13.84 13.16 7.73
CA SER A 82 12.74 14.08 7.51
C SER A 82 13.10 15.52 7.80
N ASP A 83 12.65 16.45 6.95
CA ASP A 83 12.74 17.89 7.15
C ASP A 83 14.20 18.37 7.28
N VAL A 84 15.10 17.81 6.46
CA VAL A 84 16.52 18.16 6.42
C VAL A 84 16.91 18.70 5.05
N GLU A 85 17.23 19.99 5.00
CA GLU A 85 17.55 20.70 3.76
C GLU A 85 18.98 20.46 3.26
N ASP A 86 19.92 20.12 4.15
CA ASP A 86 21.35 20.05 3.82
C ASP A 86 21.80 18.70 3.24
N VAL A 87 20.99 17.64 3.38
CA VAL A 87 21.37 16.29 2.97
C VAL A 87 21.35 16.20 1.44
N LEU A 88 22.53 15.94 0.86
CA LEU A 88 22.79 15.78 -0.56
C LEU A 88 22.79 14.31 -0.99
N SER A 89 23.26 13.41 -0.13
CA SER A 89 23.36 11.98 -0.43
C SER A 89 23.06 11.08 0.77
N ILE A 90 22.44 9.93 0.48
CA ILE A 90 22.27 8.84 1.44
C ILE A 90 22.78 7.56 0.78
N SER A 91 23.73 6.88 1.42
CA SER A 91 24.31 5.66 0.86
C SER A 91 24.62 4.59 1.91
N SER A 92 24.59 3.33 1.47
CA SER A 92 25.10 2.19 2.23
C SER A 92 25.44 1.02 1.33
N THR A 93 26.64 0.47 1.51
CA THR A 93 27.06 -0.79 0.86
C THR A 93 26.83 -2.02 1.74
N THR A 94 26.49 -1.84 3.01
CA THR A 94 26.36 -2.93 3.99
C THR A 94 24.94 -3.15 4.50
N LEU A 95 24.06 -2.16 4.37
CA LEU A 95 22.69 -2.25 4.87
C LEU A 95 21.90 -3.25 4.02
N GLU A 96 21.69 -4.43 4.59
CA GLU A 96 21.01 -5.56 3.96
C GLU A 96 19.50 -5.58 4.27
N SER A 97 19.10 -5.08 5.45
CA SER A 97 17.70 -5.12 5.89
C SER A 97 17.26 -3.86 6.64
N VAL A 98 16.06 -3.37 6.29
CA VAL A 98 15.31 -2.35 7.02
C VAL A 98 13.82 -2.68 6.97
N SER A 99 13.05 -2.53 8.06
CA SER A 99 11.61 -2.74 7.97
C SER A 99 10.94 -1.69 7.07
N THR A 100 11.19 -0.41 7.35
CA THR A 100 10.62 0.73 6.63
C THR A 100 11.66 1.81 6.40
N LEU A 101 11.75 2.36 5.19
CA LEU A 101 12.58 3.53 4.87
C LEU A 101 11.68 4.71 4.49
N ILE A 102 11.80 5.82 5.22
CA ILE A 102 11.03 7.05 5.02
C ILE A 102 11.99 8.20 4.73
N LEU A 103 11.86 8.81 3.56
CA LEU A 103 12.58 10.01 3.16
C LEU A 103 11.56 11.10 2.85
N TYR A 104 11.52 12.13 3.68
CA TYR A 104 10.48 13.15 3.62
C TYR A 104 11.05 14.57 3.63
N ASP A 105 10.65 15.38 2.66
CA ASP A 105 11.02 16.80 2.55
C ASP A 105 12.55 17.03 2.62
N LEU A 106 13.26 16.42 1.67
CA LEU A 106 14.71 16.54 1.52
C LEU A 106 15.01 17.22 0.16
N PRO A 107 14.86 18.56 0.08
CA PRO A 107 14.85 19.28 -1.19
C PRO A 107 16.19 19.26 -1.94
N GLN A 108 17.31 19.00 -1.25
CA GLN A 108 18.66 18.93 -1.85
C GLN A 108 19.17 17.49 -2.05
N LEU A 109 18.41 16.46 -1.65
CA LEU A 109 18.85 15.08 -1.81
C LEU A 109 18.92 14.75 -3.30
N THR A 110 20.12 14.49 -3.80
CA THR A 110 20.38 14.20 -5.23
C THR A 110 20.53 12.72 -5.52
N THR A 111 21.05 11.96 -4.55
CA THR A 111 21.43 10.56 -4.73
C THR A 111 21.03 9.69 -3.53
N LEU A 112 20.43 8.53 -3.83
CA LEU A 112 20.16 7.47 -2.87
C LEU A 112 20.74 6.15 -3.40
N THR A 113 21.66 5.54 -2.66
CA THR A 113 22.35 4.32 -3.11
C THR A 113 22.42 3.27 -2.01
N LEU A 114 21.54 2.27 -2.09
CA LEU A 114 21.40 1.16 -1.14
C LEU A 114 21.44 -0.21 -1.86
N PRO A 115 22.54 -0.54 -2.57
CA PRO A 115 22.61 -1.75 -3.40
C PRO A 115 22.44 -3.06 -2.62
N ALA A 116 22.89 -3.12 -1.37
CA ALA A 116 22.81 -4.32 -0.53
C ALA A 116 21.42 -4.55 0.09
N LEU A 117 20.50 -3.57 0.02
CA LEU A 117 19.24 -3.61 0.72
C LEU A 117 18.28 -4.61 0.07
N THR A 118 18.24 -5.84 0.57
CA THR A 118 17.46 -6.94 -0.04
C THR A 118 16.22 -7.32 0.76
N ASN A 119 16.06 -6.80 1.98
CA ASN A 119 14.90 -7.10 2.81
C ASN A 119 14.27 -5.83 3.38
N PHE A 120 13.10 -5.46 2.87
CA PHE A 120 12.30 -4.35 3.36
C PHE A 120 10.81 -4.52 3.03
N SER A 121 9.95 -3.94 3.87
CA SER A 121 8.50 -3.98 3.69
C SER A 121 7.95 -2.70 3.07
N LYS A 122 8.51 -1.53 3.40
CA LYS A 122 7.96 -0.25 2.95
C LYS A 122 9.03 0.77 2.56
N LEU A 123 8.82 1.45 1.43
CA LEU A 123 9.54 2.64 0.99
C LEU A 123 8.58 3.82 0.85
N ASP A 124 8.92 4.96 1.45
CA ASP A 124 8.09 6.18 1.40
C ASP A 124 8.94 7.42 1.14
N PHE A 125 8.97 7.84 -0.12
CA PHE A 125 9.77 8.95 -0.61
C PHE A 125 8.84 10.08 -1.03
N SER A 126 8.89 11.20 -0.33
CA SER A 126 8.01 12.33 -0.58
C SER A 126 8.76 13.65 -0.46
N GLY A 127 8.64 14.51 -1.47
CA GLY A 127 9.25 15.84 -1.43
C GLY A 127 10.76 15.83 -1.65
N LEU A 128 11.24 14.94 -2.53
CA LEU A 128 12.66 14.79 -2.87
C LEU A 128 12.96 15.49 -4.21
N ALA A 129 12.72 16.80 -4.26
CA ALA A 129 12.64 17.58 -5.50
C ALA A 129 13.93 17.63 -6.32
N ALA A 130 15.08 17.24 -5.75
CA ALA A 130 16.38 17.15 -6.43
C ALA A 130 16.86 15.70 -6.66
N LEU A 131 16.09 14.67 -6.26
CA LEU A 131 16.55 13.28 -6.34
C LEU A 131 16.54 12.79 -7.78
N GLU A 132 17.71 12.70 -8.40
CA GLU A 132 17.85 12.28 -9.80
C GLU A 132 18.34 10.84 -9.94
N SER A 133 19.07 10.31 -8.95
CA SER A 133 19.61 8.96 -8.95
C SER A 133 19.15 8.17 -7.74
N CYS A 134 18.55 7.01 -7.99
CA CYS A 134 18.12 6.08 -6.95
C CYS A 134 18.49 4.66 -7.35
N GLU A 135 19.22 3.98 -6.48
CA GLU A 135 19.59 2.58 -6.62
C GLU A 135 19.26 1.86 -5.32
N ILE A 136 18.38 0.86 -5.39
CA ILE A 136 17.97 0.04 -4.25
C ILE A 136 17.98 -1.40 -4.72
N ALA A 137 18.51 -2.30 -3.89
CA ALA A 137 18.47 -3.75 -4.08
C ALA A 137 18.98 -4.23 -5.45
N THR A 138 20.30 -4.32 -5.62
CA THR A 138 20.86 -4.86 -6.88
C THR A 138 20.71 -6.38 -7.00
N GLY A 139 20.54 -7.07 -5.87
CA GLY A 139 20.31 -8.50 -5.78
C GLY A 139 18.82 -8.90 -5.72
N ALA A 140 18.56 -10.20 -5.56
CA ALA A 140 17.22 -10.71 -5.33
C ALA A 140 16.71 -10.28 -3.93
N LEU A 141 15.44 -9.90 -3.84
CA LEU A 141 14.82 -9.61 -2.56
C LEU A 141 14.62 -10.88 -1.74
N GLN A 142 14.76 -10.75 -0.42
CA GLN A 142 14.60 -11.82 0.56
C GLN A 142 13.26 -11.75 1.31
N GLY A 143 12.38 -10.82 0.94
CA GLY A 143 11.07 -10.63 1.57
C GLY A 143 10.09 -9.91 0.66
N ASP A 144 8.82 -9.91 1.07
CA ASP A 144 7.74 -9.24 0.34
C ASP A 144 7.80 -7.73 0.57
N VAL A 145 7.71 -6.98 -0.53
CA VAL A 145 7.56 -5.53 -0.48
C VAL A 145 6.08 -5.20 -0.46
N ASN A 146 5.61 -4.62 0.64
CA ASN A 146 4.19 -4.31 0.83
C ASN A 146 3.82 -2.98 0.21
N ASP A 147 4.56 -1.92 0.51
CA ASP A 147 4.18 -0.55 0.15
C ASP A 147 5.35 0.24 -0.43
N ILE A 148 5.13 0.85 -1.59
CA ILE A 148 6.06 1.78 -2.22
C ILE A 148 5.31 3.05 -2.57
N SER A 149 5.78 4.18 -2.05
CA SER A 149 5.26 5.52 -2.32
C SER A 149 6.41 6.40 -2.80
N ILE A 150 6.36 6.84 -4.05
CA ILE A 150 7.36 7.72 -4.68
C ILE A 150 6.62 8.96 -5.18
N VAL A 151 6.73 10.05 -4.43
CA VAL A 151 5.96 11.27 -4.63
C VAL A 151 6.85 12.51 -4.73
N ASN A 152 6.62 13.33 -5.76
CA ASN A 152 7.33 14.60 -5.94
C ASN A 152 8.86 14.46 -5.91
N THR A 153 9.40 13.55 -6.72
CA THR A 153 10.83 13.36 -6.93
C THR A 153 11.28 13.88 -8.31
N ALA A 154 12.59 14.03 -8.50
CA ALA A 154 13.20 14.37 -9.80
C ALA A 154 13.69 13.15 -10.59
N LEU A 155 13.29 11.94 -10.20
CA LEU A 155 13.69 10.71 -10.88
C LEU A 155 13.18 10.72 -12.33
N LYS A 156 14.05 10.35 -13.26
CA LYS A 156 13.73 10.26 -14.69
C LYS A 156 13.21 8.88 -15.09
N THR A 157 13.75 7.84 -14.46
CA THR A 157 13.35 6.44 -14.62
C THR A 157 13.30 5.75 -13.26
N MET A 158 12.70 4.56 -13.20
CA MET A 158 12.66 3.72 -12.00
C MET A 158 13.02 2.27 -12.32
N ASP A 159 14.12 2.10 -13.06
CA ASP A 159 14.59 0.77 -13.50
C ASP A 159 15.03 -0.13 -12.33
N TRP A 160 15.23 0.48 -11.15
CA TRP A 160 15.49 -0.24 -9.92
C TRP A 160 14.25 -0.98 -9.41
N LEU A 161 13.02 -0.57 -9.73
CA LEU A 161 11.82 -1.23 -9.22
C LEU A 161 11.49 -2.50 -10.05
N LYS A 162 12.12 -3.64 -9.72
CA LYS A 162 12.01 -4.89 -10.50
C LYS A 162 11.09 -5.96 -9.90
N TRP A 163 10.48 -5.69 -8.75
CA TRP A 163 9.79 -6.68 -7.92
C TRP A 163 8.31 -6.39 -7.78
N PRO A 164 7.47 -7.43 -7.63
CA PRO A 164 6.05 -7.27 -7.30
C PRO A 164 5.86 -6.52 -5.97
N VAL A 165 4.80 -5.72 -5.89
CA VAL A 165 4.41 -4.99 -4.68
C VAL A 165 3.10 -5.57 -4.16
N ALA A 166 3.09 -6.06 -2.94
CA ALA A 166 1.98 -6.86 -2.42
C ALA A 166 0.73 -6.02 -2.12
N SER A 167 0.89 -4.79 -1.61
CA SER A 167 -0.23 -3.94 -1.18
C SER A 167 -0.34 -2.67 -2.00
N THR A 168 0.52 -1.68 -1.82
CA THR A 168 0.32 -0.35 -2.42
C THR A 168 1.50 0.10 -3.24
N LEU A 169 1.27 0.51 -4.48
CA LEU A 169 2.26 1.22 -5.30
C LEU A 169 1.71 2.59 -5.67
N ILE A 170 2.34 3.66 -5.19
CA ILE A 170 2.01 5.05 -5.53
C ILE A 170 3.21 5.67 -6.22
N ILE A 171 3.02 6.09 -7.48
CA ILE A 171 3.98 6.87 -8.24
C ILE A 171 3.26 8.15 -8.64
N ALA A 172 3.49 9.24 -7.91
CA ALA A 172 2.71 10.46 -8.10
C ALA A 172 3.52 11.74 -8.14
N ALA A 173 3.08 12.69 -8.97
CA ALA A 173 3.66 14.03 -9.04
C ALA A 173 5.18 14.07 -9.34
N ASN A 174 5.74 13.01 -9.94
CA ASN A 174 7.14 12.96 -10.35
C ASN A 174 7.27 13.66 -11.72
N LYS A 175 7.42 14.99 -11.70
CA LYS A 175 7.37 15.83 -12.91
C LYS A 175 8.51 15.59 -13.90
N LYS A 176 9.56 14.87 -13.49
CA LYS A 176 10.71 14.53 -14.32
C LYS A 176 10.71 13.08 -14.80
N LEU A 177 9.79 12.26 -14.31
CA LEU A 177 9.67 10.86 -14.70
C LEU A 177 9.19 10.78 -16.15
N THR A 178 10.01 10.21 -17.04
CA THR A 178 9.71 10.12 -18.48
C THR A 178 9.26 8.73 -18.90
N SER A 179 9.77 7.69 -18.23
CA SER A 179 9.40 6.29 -18.49
C SER A 179 9.21 5.50 -17.19
N PHE A 180 8.24 4.58 -17.22
CA PHE A 180 8.04 3.59 -16.19
C PHE A 180 7.48 2.31 -16.80
N LYS A 181 8.15 1.19 -16.55
CA LYS A 181 7.71 -0.13 -16.99
C LYS A 181 7.40 -0.99 -15.78
N LEU A 182 6.25 -1.65 -15.79
CA LEU A 182 5.91 -2.65 -14.80
C LEU A 182 6.49 -4.02 -15.22
N PRO A 183 7.48 -4.58 -14.51
CA PRO A 183 8.25 -5.72 -15.01
C PRO A 183 7.68 -7.09 -14.66
N TYR A 184 6.56 -7.15 -13.94
CA TYR A 184 5.91 -8.39 -13.52
C TYR A 184 4.51 -8.53 -14.12
N ASP A 185 3.97 -9.74 -14.05
CA ASP A 185 2.84 -10.19 -14.85
C ASP A 185 1.48 -10.09 -14.14
N ARG A 186 1.44 -9.67 -12.88
CA ARG A 186 0.20 -9.66 -12.10
C ARG A 186 0.12 -8.51 -11.10
N ILE A 187 -1.06 -7.91 -10.99
CA ILE A 187 -1.46 -7.09 -9.84
C ILE A 187 -2.34 -7.96 -8.93
N GLY A 188 -1.88 -8.22 -7.71
CA GLY A 188 -2.50 -9.13 -6.76
C GLY A 188 -3.88 -8.67 -6.28
N ALA A 189 -4.69 -9.61 -5.78
CA ALA A 189 -5.93 -9.26 -5.10
C ALA A 189 -5.61 -8.53 -3.79
N GLY A 190 -6.34 -7.44 -3.51
CA GLY A 190 -6.06 -6.56 -2.37
C GLY A 190 -4.97 -5.52 -2.62
N SER A 191 -4.25 -5.59 -3.76
CA SER A 191 -3.27 -4.59 -4.13
C SER A 191 -3.91 -3.35 -4.77
N SER A 192 -3.32 -2.17 -4.58
CA SER A 192 -3.76 -0.91 -5.19
C SER A 192 -2.59 -0.14 -5.79
N TYR A 193 -2.56 -0.04 -7.12
CA TYR A 193 -1.53 0.63 -7.86
C TYR A 193 -2.08 1.95 -8.42
N GLN A 194 -1.39 3.04 -8.14
CA GLN A 194 -1.74 4.38 -8.58
C GLN A 194 -0.53 5.05 -9.23
N ILE A 195 -0.64 5.32 -10.52
CA ILE A 195 0.36 6.08 -11.29
C ILE A 195 -0.32 7.37 -11.74
N SER A 196 -0.01 8.49 -11.09
CA SER A 196 -0.78 9.72 -11.32
C SER A 196 0.00 11.02 -11.34
N ILE A 197 -0.42 11.96 -12.19
CA ILE A 197 0.13 13.34 -12.20
C ILE A 197 1.65 13.35 -12.52
N ASN A 198 2.15 12.38 -13.28
CA ASN A 198 3.53 12.39 -13.77
C ASN A 198 3.53 13.07 -15.14
N SER A 199 3.58 14.40 -15.15
CA SER A 199 3.31 15.21 -16.36
C SER A 199 4.32 15.03 -17.50
N ALA A 200 5.53 14.55 -17.23
CA ALA A 200 6.53 14.25 -18.26
C ALA A 200 6.53 12.77 -18.68
N LEU A 201 5.71 11.92 -18.05
CA LEU A 201 5.65 10.49 -18.32
C LEU A 201 5.00 10.28 -19.69
N SER A 202 5.78 9.77 -20.63
CA SER A 202 5.38 9.52 -22.02
C SER A 202 5.53 8.06 -22.45
N ASP A 203 6.07 7.22 -21.58
CA ASP A 203 6.29 5.79 -21.83
C ASP A 203 5.93 5.00 -20.57
N LEU A 204 4.67 4.57 -20.50
CA LEU A 204 4.12 3.77 -19.42
C LEU A 204 3.74 2.37 -19.96
N ASP A 205 4.60 1.39 -19.67
CA ASP A 205 4.51 0.05 -20.21
C ASP A 205 3.94 -0.96 -19.19
N PHE A 206 2.80 -1.56 -19.55
CA PHE A 206 2.14 -2.65 -18.81
C PHE A 206 2.10 -3.97 -19.60
N SER A 207 2.90 -4.09 -20.67
CA SER A 207 2.90 -5.23 -21.60
C SER A 207 3.12 -6.59 -20.94
N GLN A 208 3.77 -6.62 -19.78
CA GLN A 208 4.03 -7.86 -19.04
C GLN A 208 2.81 -8.39 -18.29
N LEU A 209 1.84 -7.52 -17.96
CA LEU A 209 0.66 -7.91 -17.20
C LEU A 209 -0.17 -8.94 -17.96
N THR A 210 -0.48 -10.03 -17.29
CA THR A 210 -1.39 -11.10 -17.72
C THR A 210 -2.72 -11.03 -16.98
N GLY A 211 -2.74 -10.52 -15.74
CA GLY A 211 -3.97 -10.37 -14.97
C GLY A 211 -3.94 -9.25 -13.93
N ILE A 212 -5.07 -8.55 -13.79
CA ILE A 212 -5.28 -7.50 -12.78
C ILE A 212 -6.39 -7.95 -11.83
N TYR A 213 -6.01 -8.32 -10.60
CA TYR A 213 -6.94 -8.80 -9.57
C TYR A 213 -7.19 -7.76 -8.47
N GLY A 214 -6.31 -6.77 -8.35
CA GLY A 214 -6.44 -5.59 -7.49
C GLY A 214 -6.93 -4.36 -8.25
N SER A 215 -6.61 -3.17 -7.76
CA SER A 215 -6.91 -1.92 -8.46
C SER A 215 -5.70 -1.34 -9.18
N LEU A 216 -5.91 -0.86 -10.41
CA LEU A 216 -4.97 -0.08 -11.18
C LEU A 216 -5.62 1.25 -11.57
N ALA A 217 -5.08 2.36 -11.04
CA ALA A 217 -5.50 3.70 -11.38
C ALA A 217 -4.34 4.44 -12.09
N VAL A 218 -4.59 4.86 -13.32
CA VAL A 218 -3.64 5.66 -14.11
C VAL A 218 -4.33 6.95 -14.49
N ASN A 219 -3.84 8.10 -14.00
CA ASN A 219 -4.47 9.38 -14.30
C ASN A 219 -3.55 10.59 -14.33
N GLY A 220 -3.79 11.54 -15.24
CA GLY A 220 -3.02 12.78 -15.29
C GLY A 220 -1.54 12.59 -15.68
N ASN A 221 -1.23 11.51 -16.39
CA ASN A 221 0.05 11.31 -17.07
C ASN A 221 -0.10 11.77 -18.53
N ASN A 222 1.01 12.11 -19.19
CA ASN A 222 0.98 12.65 -20.55
C ASN A 222 1.15 11.59 -21.65
N ASP A 223 1.31 10.33 -21.27
CA ASP A 223 1.47 9.23 -22.21
C ASP A 223 0.21 9.04 -23.08
N PRO A 224 0.33 9.20 -24.42
CA PRO A 224 -0.80 9.01 -25.32
C PRO A 224 -1.11 7.54 -25.62
N HIS A 225 -0.25 6.59 -25.23
CA HIS A 225 -0.32 5.19 -25.63
C HIS A 225 -0.12 4.23 -24.45
N LEU A 226 -1.15 3.47 -24.09
CA LEU A 226 -1.01 2.39 -23.10
C LEU A 226 -1.09 1.02 -23.75
N SER A 227 -0.08 0.19 -23.48
CA SER A 227 0.01 -1.17 -24.03
C SER A 227 -0.14 -2.22 -22.93
N PHE A 228 -1.11 -3.12 -23.11
CA PHE A 228 -1.38 -4.27 -22.26
C PHE A 228 -1.40 -5.56 -23.10
N ASP A 229 -0.29 -5.81 -23.80
CA ASP A 229 -0.21 -6.84 -24.85
C ASP A 229 -0.58 -8.24 -24.38
N ARG A 230 -0.19 -8.60 -23.14
CA ARG A 230 -0.38 -9.93 -22.57
C ARG A 230 -1.57 -10.03 -21.63
N LEU A 231 -2.32 -8.94 -21.41
CA LEU A 231 -3.37 -8.89 -20.40
C LEU A 231 -4.55 -9.75 -20.84
N GLN A 232 -4.84 -10.81 -20.07
CA GLN A 232 -5.88 -11.78 -20.35
C GLN A 232 -7.14 -11.55 -19.52
N THR A 233 -6.98 -11.13 -18.26
CA THR A 233 -8.10 -10.99 -17.32
C THR A 233 -8.04 -9.71 -16.47
N ILE A 234 -9.21 -9.10 -16.27
CA ILE A 234 -9.41 -8.01 -15.31
C ILE A 234 -10.49 -8.47 -14.31
N ASP A 235 -10.05 -8.93 -13.14
CA ASP A 235 -10.92 -9.35 -12.05
C ASP A 235 -11.13 -8.24 -11.00
N GLY A 236 -10.17 -7.31 -10.91
CA GLY A 236 -10.25 -6.16 -10.02
C GLY A 236 -10.81 -4.91 -10.70
N TYR A 237 -10.23 -3.75 -10.41
CA TYR A 237 -10.70 -2.46 -10.93
C TYR A 237 -9.62 -1.72 -11.70
N VAL A 238 -9.86 -1.42 -12.97
CA VAL A 238 -8.94 -0.62 -13.79
C VAL A 238 -9.60 0.71 -14.12
N ARG A 239 -8.91 1.81 -13.77
CA ARG A 239 -9.32 3.17 -14.10
C ARG A 239 -8.20 3.87 -14.86
N LEU A 240 -8.48 4.24 -16.10
CA LEU A 240 -7.56 4.97 -16.98
C LEU A 240 -8.17 6.33 -17.30
N SER A 241 -7.45 7.41 -17.04
CA SER A 241 -7.90 8.79 -17.31
C SER A 241 -6.76 9.68 -17.82
N GLY A 242 -6.73 10.02 -19.10
CA GLY A 242 -5.62 10.79 -19.67
C GLY A 242 -5.84 11.22 -21.12
N PRO A 243 -4.84 11.81 -21.78
CA PRO A 243 -4.91 12.20 -23.19
C PRO A 243 -4.64 11.00 -24.14
N TYR A 244 -5.25 9.84 -23.86
CA TYR A 244 -4.97 8.62 -24.60
C TYR A 244 -5.53 8.67 -26.02
N THR A 245 -4.66 8.44 -27.00
CA THR A 245 -5.08 8.23 -28.40
C THR A 245 -5.18 6.76 -28.74
N ASN A 246 -4.45 5.90 -28.01
CA ASN A 246 -4.47 4.46 -28.21
C ASN A 246 -4.33 3.71 -26.88
N ILE A 247 -5.19 2.72 -26.67
CA ILE A 247 -5.05 1.71 -25.62
C ILE A 247 -5.20 0.35 -26.28
N THR A 248 -4.24 -0.55 -26.07
CA THR A 248 -4.25 -1.89 -26.67
C THR A 248 -4.34 -2.96 -25.59
N MET A 249 -5.27 -3.90 -25.76
CA MET A 249 -5.46 -5.07 -24.88
C MET A 249 -5.76 -6.33 -25.73
N PRO A 250 -4.87 -6.72 -26.67
CA PRO A 250 -5.19 -7.71 -27.70
C PRO A 250 -5.45 -9.12 -27.14
N SER A 251 -4.85 -9.46 -26.01
CA SER A 251 -5.01 -10.77 -25.36
C SER A 251 -6.19 -10.84 -24.38
N LEU A 252 -6.97 -9.75 -24.23
CA LEU A 252 -8.01 -9.68 -23.21
C LEU A 252 -9.15 -10.65 -23.53
N THR A 253 -9.37 -11.61 -22.64
CA THR A 253 -10.38 -12.66 -22.79
C THR A 253 -11.57 -12.47 -21.86
N GLY A 254 -11.39 -11.77 -20.73
CA GLY A 254 -12.45 -11.57 -19.75
C GLY A 254 -12.24 -10.35 -18.86
N ILE A 255 -13.32 -9.64 -18.59
CA ILE A 255 -13.44 -8.68 -17.50
C ILE A 255 -14.47 -9.28 -16.56
N ASN A 256 -14.10 -9.60 -15.32
CA ASN A 256 -15.00 -10.03 -14.26
C ASN A 256 -15.25 -8.91 -13.23
N GLY A 257 -14.29 -8.00 -13.10
CA GLY A 257 -14.41 -6.81 -12.27
C GLY A 257 -14.94 -5.61 -13.06
N ALA A 258 -14.19 -4.50 -13.06
CA ALA A 258 -14.58 -3.32 -13.81
C ALA A 258 -13.42 -2.59 -14.50
N LEU A 259 -13.70 -2.05 -15.69
CA LEU A 259 -12.78 -1.25 -16.51
C LEU A 259 -13.43 0.09 -16.85
N ARG A 260 -12.80 1.19 -16.46
CA ARG A 260 -13.22 2.53 -16.86
C ARG A 260 -12.10 3.25 -17.58
N ALA A 261 -12.32 3.60 -18.83
CA ALA A 261 -11.37 4.34 -19.66
C ALA A 261 -11.97 5.69 -20.09
N GLU A 262 -11.35 6.77 -19.64
CA GLU A 262 -11.71 8.14 -20.02
C GLU A 262 -10.52 8.76 -20.75
N SER A 263 -10.76 9.27 -21.95
CA SER A 263 -9.74 10.02 -22.69
C SER A 263 -10.20 11.41 -23.05
N THR A 264 -9.30 12.39 -22.90
CA THR A 264 -9.49 13.75 -23.44
C THR A 264 -9.22 13.82 -24.95
N ALA A 265 -8.56 12.80 -25.51
CA ALA A 265 -8.27 12.67 -26.93
C ALA A 265 -9.22 11.66 -27.61
N ASN A 266 -9.07 11.53 -28.94
CA ASN A 266 -9.88 10.59 -29.70
C ASN A 266 -9.38 9.16 -29.51
N MET A 267 -10.18 8.36 -28.81
CA MET A 267 -9.93 6.94 -28.55
C MET A 267 -11.11 6.06 -29.01
N THR A 268 -11.83 6.52 -30.02
CA THR A 268 -13.07 5.88 -30.50
C THR A 268 -12.84 4.43 -30.94
N ASN A 269 -11.68 4.13 -31.53
CA ASN A 269 -11.34 2.77 -31.96
C ASN A 269 -11.33 1.77 -30.80
N PHE A 270 -10.72 2.15 -29.67
CA PHE A 270 -10.69 1.31 -28.47
C PHE A 270 -12.09 1.19 -27.86
N CYS A 271 -12.86 2.27 -27.77
CA CYS A 271 -14.23 2.21 -27.25
C CYS A 271 -15.14 1.32 -28.12
N ASN A 272 -15.02 1.40 -29.44
CA ASN A 272 -15.74 0.54 -30.38
C ASN A 272 -15.31 -0.93 -30.26
N TRP A 273 -14.00 -1.18 -30.14
CA TRP A 273 -13.50 -2.53 -29.90
C TRP A 273 -14.05 -3.11 -28.61
N LEU A 274 -14.12 -2.32 -27.53
CA LEU A 274 -14.61 -2.75 -26.23
C LEU A 274 -16.11 -3.04 -26.23
N SER A 275 -16.92 -2.26 -26.97
CA SER A 275 -18.38 -2.40 -27.00
C SER A 275 -18.88 -3.65 -27.72
N VAL A 276 -18.09 -4.22 -28.65
CA VAL A 276 -18.45 -5.41 -29.43
C VAL A 276 -17.93 -6.72 -28.83
N GLN A 277 -17.29 -6.69 -27.66
CA GLN A 277 -16.77 -7.89 -27.03
C GLN A 277 -17.88 -8.69 -26.33
N ASN A 278 -18.36 -9.73 -26.99
CA ASN A 278 -19.40 -10.64 -26.46
C ASN A 278 -18.93 -11.54 -25.28
N ARG A 279 -17.70 -11.37 -24.78
CA ARG A 279 -17.07 -12.24 -23.75
C ARG A 279 -16.75 -11.51 -22.45
N LEU A 280 -17.06 -10.23 -22.33
CA LEU A 280 -16.77 -9.43 -21.14
C LEU A 280 -18.00 -9.46 -20.22
N PHE A 281 -17.89 -10.11 -19.07
CA PHE A 281 -19.01 -10.32 -18.14
C PHE A 281 -19.16 -9.19 -17.09
N GLY A 282 -18.08 -8.43 -16.87
CA GLY A 282 -18.01 -7.34 -15.90
C GLY A 282 -18.45 -5.99 -16.46
N HIS A 283 -18.30 -4.96 -15.64
CA HIS A 283 -18.71 -3.60 -16.01
C HIS A 283 -17.59 -2.87 -16.75
N TYR A 284 -17.86 -2.39 -17.95
CA TYR A 284 -16.92 -1.54 -18.66
C TYR A 284 -17.55 -0.25 -19.18
N ASP A 285 -16.80 0.85 -19.08
CA ASP A 285 -17.20 2.17 -19.54
C ASP A 285 -16.03 2.81 -20.29
N CYS A 286 -16.31 3.37 -21.47
CA CYS A 286 -15.33 4.03 -22.33
C CYS A 286 -15.89 5.36 -22.82
N THR A 287 -15.21 6.45 -22.48
CA THR A 287 -15.55 7.80 -22.94
C THR A 287 -14.35 8.41 -23.67
N ALA A 288 -14.50 8.68 -24.96
CA ALA A 288 -13.51 9.38 -25.78
C ALA A 288 -13.85 10.86 -25.94
N ASN A 289 -12.85 11.71 -26.20
CA ASN A 289 -13.00 13.17 -26.38
C ASN A 289 -13.69 13.87 -25.18
N ASN A 290 -13.43 13.40 -23.97
CA ASN A 290 -14.00 13.98 -22.77
C ASN A 290 -13.32 15.32 -22.45
N THR A 291 -14.05 16.43 -22.56
CA THR A 291 -13.55 17.78 -22.21
C THR A 291 -13.46 18.03 -20.71
N ASN A 292 -13.95 17.12 -19.86
CA ASN A 292 -13.88 17.18 -18.40
C ASN A 292 -13.63 15.79 -17.79
N PRO A 293 -12.41 15.23 -17.91
CA PRO A 293 -12.06 13.95 -17.30
C PRO A 293 -12.13 14.06 -15.77
N SER A 294 -12.65 13.04 -15.09
CA SER A 294 -12.76 13.09 -13.62
C SER A 294 -11.37 13.01 -12.98
N THR A 295 -10.81 14.14 -12.54
CA THR A 295 -9.52 14.23 -11.82
C THR A 295 -9.70 14.21 -10.31
N SER A 296 -10.58 13.37 -9.77
CA SER A 296 -10.77 13.27 -8.32
C SER A 296 -9.71 12.34 -7.70
N SER A 297 -8.53 12.89 -7.42
CA SER A 297 -7.61 12.36 -6.42
C SER A 297 -7.44 13.43 -5.35
N THR A 298 -8.07 13.25 -4.19
CA THR A 298 -7.81 14.04 -2.99
C THR A 298 -6.36 13.80 -2.59
N ALA A 299 -5.45 14.65 -3.06
CA ALA A 299 -4.19 14.88 -2.37
C ALA A 299 -4.57 15.57 -1.05
N SER A 300 -4.76 14.76 -0.01
CA SER A 300 -4.93 15.25 1.35
C SER A 300 -3.72 16.10 1.68
N LYS A 301 -3.92 17.41 1.68
CA LYS A 301 -3.00 18.38 2.23
C LYS A 301 -2.68 17.93 3.66
N ALA A 302 -1.39 17.77 3.96
CA ALA A 302 -0.90 17.36 5.27
C ALA A 302 -1.59 18.17 6.39
N PRO A 303 -1.98 17.53 7.51
CA PRO A 303 -2.58 18.22 8.63
C PRO A 303 -1.52 19.13 9.28
N THR A 304 -1.72 20.44 9.18
CA THR A 304 -0.93 21.40 9.96
C THR A 304 -1.43 21.34 11.40
N THR A 305 -0.84 20.47 12.20
CA THR A 305 -1.06 20.44 13.66
C THR A 305 -0.43 21.67 14.29
N THR A 306 -1.29 22.44 14.93
CA THR A 306 -0.99 23.58 15.78
C THR A 306 -0.25 23.13 17.03
N ALA A 307 0.84 23.80 17.39
CA ALA A 307 1.41 23.70 18.73
C ALA A 307 2.31 24.91 19.06
N PHE A 308 1.76 25.73 19.97
CA PHE A 308 2.39 26.46 21.06
C PHE A 308 3.21 27.75 20.84
N THR A 309 2.61 28.78 21.41
CA THR A 309 3.05 30.12 21.77
C THR A 309 4.41 30.16 22.50
N SER A 310 5.22 31.17 22.16
CA SER A 310 6.09 31.89 23.11
C SER A 310 6.32 33.31 22.61
N VAL A 311 6.23 34.24 23.55
CA VAL A 311 6.16 35.70 23.43
C VAL A 311 7.56 36.30 23.21
N THR A 312 7.68 37.46 22.53
CA THR A 312 8.21 38.76 23.03
C THR A 312 8.86 39.64 21.91
N THR A 313 8.19 40.78 21.66
CA THR A 313 8.66 42.17 21.34
C THR A 313 9.44 42.58 20.07
N THR A 314 8.83 43.58 19.42
CA THR A 314 9.35 44.88 18.91
C THR A 314 10.32 44.93 17.72
N GLY A 315 9.92 45.68 16.69
CA GLY A 315 10.81 46.20 15.65
C GLY A 315 10.07 46.83 14.46
N THR A 316 9.86 48.14 14.52
CA THR A 316 9.30 49.04 13.50
C THR A 316 10.18 49.09 12.23
N SER A 317 9.58 49.17 11.03
CA SER A 317 9.76 50.26 10.01
C SER A 317 9.57 49.84 8.55
N GLY A 318 8.65 50.54 7.87
CA GLY A 318 8.67 50.99 6.44
C GLY A 318 8.60 49.91 5.33
N SER A 319 8.05 50.15 4.14
CA SER A 319 7.28 51.23 3.51
C SER A 319 6.84 50.70 2.14
N ASN A 320 5.64 51.10 1.69
CA ASN A 320 5.12 51.21 0.32
C ASN A 320 5.34 50.07 -0.71
N SER A 321 4.24 49.53 -1.22
CA SER A 321 3.67 50.00 -2.50
C SER A 321 2.32 49.34 -2.83
N THR A 322 1.56 50.09 -3.61
CA THR A 322 0.14 50.02 -3.97
C THR A 322 -0.23 48.91 -4.96
N GLY A 323 -1.42 48.32 -4.80
CA GLY A 323 -2.14 47.55 -5.82
C GLY A 323 -3.40 46.87 -5.25
N GLU A 324 -4.58 47.32 -5.68
CA GLU A 324 -5.89 47.10 -5.05
C GLU A 324 -6.41 45.65 -5.03
N ASN A 325 -7.23 45.43 -4.00
CA ASN A 325 -7.91 44.20 -3.60
C ASN A 325 -9.24 43.97 -4.34
N ASN A 326 -9.69 42.71 -4.37
CA ASN A 326 -11.10 42.40 -4.10
C ASN A 326 -11.23 40.98 -3.52
N LYS A 327 -11.28 40.88 -2.19
CA LYS A 327 -11.93 39.78 -1.47
C LYS A 327 -12.68 40.36 -0.29
N SER A 328 -13.96 40.03 -0.22
CA SER A 328 -14.91 40.41 0.83
C SER A 328 -14.57 39.66 2.13
N ASP A 329 -13.97 40.36 3.08
CA ASP A 329 -13.84 39.90 4.46
C ASP A 329 -15.19 39.99 5.18
N LEU A 330 -15.64 38.86 5.70
CA LEU A 330 -16.82 38.77 6.55
C LEU A 330 -16.48 39.23 7.97
N SER A 331 -17.38 40.03 8.54
CA SER A 331 -17.25 40.60 9.88
C SER A 331 -17.06 39.53 10.96
N THR A 332 -16.16 39.80 11.90
CA THR A 332 -15.70 38.96 13.02
C THR A 332 -16.83 38.33 13.86
N GLY A 333 -18.06 38.87 13.80
CA GLY A 333 -19.25 38.29 14.44
C GLY A 333 -19.80 37.02 13.77
N ALA A 334 -19.58 36.79 12.47
CA ALA A 334 -20.08 35.62 11.74
C ALA A 334 -19.25 34.35 11.98
N ILE A 335 -17.96 34.53 12.33
CA ILE A 335 -16.99 33.44 12.50
C ILE A 335 -17.26 32.67 13.80
N VAL A 336 -17.78 33.33 14.84
CA VAL A 336 -18.07 32.71 16.14
C VAL A 336 -19.34 31.86 16.11
N GLY A 337 -20.34 32.22 15.29
CA GLY A 337 -21.59 31.45 15.15
C GLY A 337 -21.42 30.13 14.40
N ILE A 338 -20.52 30.07 13.41
CA ILE A 338 -20.28 28.87 12.59
C ILE A 338 -19.47 27.82 13.36
N ALA A 339 -18.58 28.24 14.26
CA ALA A 339 -17.75 27.34 15.05
C ALA A 339 -18.57 26.46 16.02
N VAL A 340 -19.63 27.00 16.64
CA VAL A 340 -20.44 26.26 17.63
C VAL A 340 -21.38 25.25 16.95
N ALA A 341 -21.91 25.57 15.76
CA ALA A 341 -22.77 24.66 15.00
C ALA A 341 -22.00 23.44 14.47
N MET A 342 -20.72 23.62 14.09
CA MET A 342 -19.88 22.52 13.58
C MET A 342 -19.57 21.47 14.65
N VAL A 343 -19.35 21.87 15.90
CA VAL A 343 -19.02 20.93 16.99
C VAL A 343 -20.22 20.03 17.33
N VAL A 344 -21.45 20.55 17.25
CA VAL A 344 -22.67 19.75 17.48
C VAL A 344 -22.94 18.79 16.33
N VAL A 345 -22.71 19.21 15.08
CA VAL A 345 -22.89 18.33 13.92
C VAL A 345 -21.85 17.22 13.87
N ILE A 346 -20.59 17.53 14.20
CA ILE A 346 -19.52 16.53 14.24
C ILE A 346 -19.77 15.48 15.34
N SER A 347 -20.26 15.89 16.51
CA SER A 347 -20.56 14.95 17.60
C SER A 347 -21.75 14.02 17.28
N VAL A 348 -22.76 14.49 16.55
CA VAL A 348 -23.86 13.64 16.06
C VAL A 348 -23.40 12.67 14.97
N ILE A 349 -22.49 13.08 14.09
CA ILE A 349 -21.95 12.21 13.04
C ILE A 349 -21.04 11.12 13.61
N LEU A 350 -20.20 11.45 14.60
CA LEU A 350 -19.31 10.49 15.26
C LEU A 350 -20.08 9.42 16.06
N THR A 351 -21.19 9.81 16.68
CA THR A 351 -22.04 8.86 17.41
C THR A 351 -22.83 7.94 16.48
N ALA A 352 -23.36 8.46 15.36
CA ALA A 352 -24.04 7.65 14.35
C ALA A 352 -23.10 6.66 13.63
N SER A 353 -21.87 7.09 13.31
CA SER A 353 -20.88 6.24 12.66
C SER A 353 -20.35 5.13 13.57
N ALA A 354 -20.18 5.39 14.87
CA ALA A 354 -19.87 4.35 15.86
C ALA A 354 -20.98 3.29 15.93
N LEU A 355 -22.26 3.70 15.98
CA LEU A 355 -23.40 2.77 16.02
C LEU A 355 -23.48 1.91 14.75
N LEU A 356 -23.26 2.48 13.56
CA LEU A 356 -23.23 1.72 12.31
C LEU A 356 -22.06 0.73 12.25
N PHE A 357 -20.91 1.08 12.81
CA PHE A 357 -19.74 0.19 12.89
C PHE A 357 -20.01 -1.00 13.81
N PHE A 358 -20.61 -0.77 14.99
CA PHE A 358 -21.00 -1.86 15.89
C PHE A 358 -22.10 -2.74 15.31
N HIS A 359 -23.07 -2.16 14.57
CA HIS A 359 -24.12 -2.92 13.90
C HIS A 359 -23.55 -3.82 12.79
N ARG A 360 -22.62 -3.31 11.98
CA ARG A 360 -21.90 -4.11 10.96
C ARG A 360 -21.06 -5.24 11.57
N ARG A 361 -20.40 -4.97 12.70
CA ARG A 361 -19.62 -5.99 13.42
C ARG A 361 -20.51 -7.11 14.00
N SER A 362 -21.75 -6.80 14.37
CA SER A 362 -22.70 -7.80 14.85
C SER A 362 -23.19 -8.74 13.74
N LEU A 363 -23.40 -8.22 12.52
CA LEU A 363 -23.85 -9.01 11.37
C LEU A 363 -22.77 -9.97 10.85
N ASN A 364 -21.50 -9.54 10.87
CA ASN A 364 -20.39 -10.40 10.42
C ASN A 364 -20.11 -11.57 11.38
N LYS A 365 -20.61 -11.53 12.62
CA LYS A 365 -20.53 -12.68 13.55
C LYS A 365 -21.63 -13.71 13.32
N ALA A 366 -22.67 -13.39 12.55
CA ALA A 366 -23.78 -14.30 12.25
C ALA A 366 -23.55 -15.20 11.02
N GLN A 367 -22.48 -14.98 10.25
CA GLN A 367 -22.18 -15.73 9.01
C GLN A 367 -20.96 -16.68 9.11
N ALA A 368 -20.40 -16.88 10.30
CA ALA A 368 -19.28 -17.80 10.53
C ALA A 368 -19.69 -19.11 11.26
N VAL A 369 -20.98 -19.44 11.32
CA VAL A 369 -21.50 -20.65 12.03
C VAL A 369 -22.34 -21.57 11.11
N ALA A 370 -22.47 -21.27 9.83
CA ALA A 370 -23.13 -22.17 8.88
C ALA A 370 -22.15 -22.50 7.75
N ILE A 371 -21.49 -23.66 7.86
CA ILE A 371 -21.06 -24.61 6.81
C ILE A 371 -20.08 -25.57 7.50
N SER A 372 -20.63 -26.61 8.11
CA SER A 372 -19.94 -27.87 8.43
C SER A 372 -21.00 -28.91 8.77
N ASP A 373 -21.83 -29.28 7.80
CA ASP A 373 -22.44 -30.61 7.80
C ASP A 373 -23.07 -30.91 6.44
N GLU A 374 -22.42 -31.78 5.65
CA GLU A 374 -23.16 -32.69 4.78
C GLU A 374 -22.33 -33.96 4.52
N THR A 375 -22.58 -34.93 5.39
CA THR A 375 -22.98 -36.31 5.07
C THR A 375 -22.12 -37.13 4.12
N LYS A 376 -21.34 -38.01 4.76
CA LYS A 376 -20.77 -39.25 4.22
C LYS A 376 -21.89 -40.30 4.17
N THR A 377 -22.37 -40.67 2.99
CA THR A 377 -23.31 -41.80 2.82
C THR A 377 -22.60 -43.01 2.25
N HIS A 378 -22.69 -44.10 3.00
CA HIS A 378 -22.21 -45.44 2.70
C HIS A 378 -23.02 -46.07 1.56
N SER A 379 -22.37 -46.74 0.61
CA SER A 379 -22.98 -47.80 -0.19
C SER A 379 -21.94 -48.80 -0.68
N THR A 380 -22.41 -50.04 -0.80
CA THR A 380 -21.69 -51.31 -0.74
C THR A 380 -21.90 -52.06 -2.05
N SER A 381 -20.87 -52.70 -2.62
CA SER A 381 -20.87 -53.88 -3.54
C SER A 381 -19.55 -53.92 -4.32
N THR A 382 -18.59 -54.81 -4.02
CA THR A 382 -18.37 -56.23 -4.41
C THR A 382 -17.83 -56.50 -5.82
N LEU A 383 -16.64 -57.13 -5.81
CA LEU A 383 -16.00 -58.06 -6.77
C LEU A 383 -15.23 -57.55 -8.01
N GLY A 384 -13.94 -57.94 -8.08
CA GLY A 384 -13.14 -58.00 -9.32
C GLY A 384 -11.62 -57.87 -9.15
N GLU A 385 -10.95 -58.98 -8.80
CA GLU A 385 -9.61 -59.46 -9.21
C GLU A 385 -8.47 -58.47 -9.64
N GLY A 386 -7.26 -58.63 -9.08
CA GLY A 386 -6.01 -58.38 -9.83
C GLY A 386 -4.80 -57.76 -9.12
N ALA A 387 -3.97 -58.60 -8.50
CA ALA A 387 -2.51 -58.58 -8.44
C ALA A 387 -1.68 -57.45 -7.74
N ASN A 388 -0.86 -57.94 -6.80
CA ASN A 388 0.54 -57.57 -6.46
C ASN A 388 0.89 -56.31 -5.64
N ALA A 389 1.29 -56.60 -4.37
CA ALA A 389 2.55 -56.23 -3.68
C ALA A 389 2.91 -54.71 -3.57
N SER A 390 3.28 -54.13 -2.43
CA SER A 390 3.98 -54.62 -1.25
C SER A 390 3.71 -53.69 -0.04
N CYS A 391 3.67 -54.28 1.15
CA CYS A 391 3.52 -53.66 2.47
C CYS A 391 4.86 -53.14 3.00
N ILE A 392 4.88 -51.99 3.70
CA ILE A 392 5.55 -51.84 5.01
C ILE A 392 4.71 -50.92 5.91
N SER A 393 4.23 -51.50 7.02
CA SER A 393 3.62 -50.87 8.19
C SER A 393 4.67 -50.62 9.28
N TYR A 394 4.56 -49.52 10.02
CA TYR A 394 5.12 -49.39 11.37
C TYR A 394 3.98 -49.09 12.35
N GLU A 395 3.67 -50.06 13.22
CA GLU A 395 2.93 -49.83 14.45
C GLU A 395 3.91 -49.61 15.61
N LEU A 396 3.60 -48.66 16.49
CA LEU A 396 4.07 -48.66 17.88
C LEU A 396 2.88 -48.31 18.78
N GLY A 397 2.49 -49.28 19.60
CA GLY A 397 1.40 -49.15 20.56
C GLY A 397 1.78 -48.46 21.88
N GLY A 398 0.80 -48.36 22.76
CA GLY A 398 1.04 -48.17 24.20
C GLY A 398 0.02 -47.33 24.94
N GLU A 399 -1.04 -48.00 25.40
CA GLU A 399 -1.60 -47.87 26.77
C GLU A 399 -2.01 -46.48 27.34
N LYS A 400 -3.32 -46.28 27.60
CA LYS A 400 -3.89 -46.37 28.98
C LYS A 400 -5.39 -46.03 29.08
N ARG A 401 -6.09 -47.02 29.63
CA ARG A 401 -7.19 -46.98 30.63
C ARG A 401 -8.53 -46.28 30.29
N ALA A 402 -9.52 -47.15 30.15
CA ALA A 402 -10.94 -46.89 30.36
C ALA A 402 -11.28 -46.60 31.83
N HIS A 403 -12.33 -45.80 32.02
CA HIS A 403 -13.16 -45.78 33.22
C HIS A 403 -14.62 -45.68 32.78
N GLU A 404 -15.40 -46.74 33.04
CA GLU A 404 -16.86 -46.73 32.98
C GLU A 404 -17.43 -46.82 34.40
N LEU A 405 -18.66 -46.31 34.59
CA LEU A 405 -19.77 -46.79 35.46
C LEU A 405 -20.75 -45.62 35.75
N PRO A 406 -22.02 -45.85 36.12
CA PRO A 406 -23.07 -46.65 35.46
C PRO A 406 -24.39 -45.83 35.26
N GLY A 407 -25.31 -46.36 34.46
CA GLY A 407 -26.57 -45.71 34.09
C GLY A 407 -27.77 -45.92 35.03
N ALA A 408 -28.91 -45.32 34.66
CA ALA A 408 -30.25 -45.79 35.01
C ALA A 408 -31.33 -45.12 34.11
N GLY A 409 -31.79 -45.87 33.11
CA GLY A 409 -33.20 -46.23 32.93
C GLY A 409 -34.25 -45.20 32.45
N PRO A 410 -35.36 -45.68 31.84
CA PRO A 410 -36.12 -44.98 30.81
C PRO A 410 -37.47 -44.44 31.32
N ILE A 411 -38.24 -43.73 30.47
CA ILE A 411 -39.67 -44.04 30.18
C ILE A 411 -40.38 -42.98 29.28
N ARG A 412 -40.92 -43.53 28.17
CA ARG A 412 -42.19 -43.30 27.45
C ARG A 412 -42.41 -42.17 26.44
N GLU A 413 -42.87 -42.70 25.30
CA GLU A 413 -43.48 -42.17 24.09
C GLU A 413 -44.73 -41.33 24.31
N LEU A 414 -45.01 -40.46 23.35
CA LEU A 414 -46.37 -40.21 22.89
C LEU A 414 -46.38 -39.97 21.37
N ASP A 415 -47.46 -40.48 20.81
CA ASP A 415 -47.71 -40.97 19.47
C ASP A 415 -48.43 -39.91 18.60
N GLY A 416 -48.41 -40.10 17.29
CA GLY A 416 -49.59 -39.86 16.45
C GLY A 416 -49.67 -38.63 15.54
N GLY A 417 -49.70 -38.91 14.22
CA GLY A 417 -50.51 -38.19 13.21
C GLY A 417 -49.68 -37.38 12.19
N SER A 418 -49.29 -37.89 11.01
CA SER A 418 -50.05 -38.42 9.86
C SER A 418 -50.66 -37.35 8.92
N LEU A 419 -50.23 -37.41 7.65
CA LEU A 419 -50.77 -36.84 6.39
C LEU A 419 -50.57 -35.32 6.19
N GLN A 420 -50.17 -34.81 5.02
CA GLN A 420 -50.58 -35.22 3.68
C GLN A 420 -49.62 -34.65 2.60
N GLU A 421 -49.16 -35.50 1.67
CA GLU A 421 -48.65 -35.09 0.36
C GLU A 421 -49.82 -34.78 -0.59
N LEU A 422 -49.67 -33.71 -1.38
CA LEU A 422 -50.36 -33.30 -2.62
C LEU A 422 -49.53 -32.09 -3.09
N ASP A 423 -49.24 -31.79 -4.35
CA ASP A 423 -49.31 -32.41 -5.67
C ASP A 423 -48.56 -31.42 -6.59
N GLU A 424 -48.24 -31.88 -7.79
CA GLU A 424 -47.38 -31.37 -8.84
C GLU A 424 -47.51 -29.89 -9.29
N GLY A 425 -46.35 -29.32 -9.68
CA GLY A 425 -46.16 -28.89 -11.08
C GLY A 425 -46.61 -27.48 -11.53
N ARG A 426 -45.63 -26.58 -11.68
CA ARG A 426 -45.22 -25.83 -12.91
C ARG A 426 -44.82 -24.37 -12.66
N PRO A 427 -43.76 -23.86 -13.32
CA PRO A 427 -43.22 -22.52 -13.10
C PRO A 427 -43.90 -21.43 -13.96
N TYR A 428 -44.14 -20.27 -13.35
CA TYR A 428 -44.60 -19.05 -14.00
C TYR A 428 -43.42 -18.20 -14.51
N PHE A 429 -43.40 -17.93 -15.82
CA PHE A 429 -42.63 -16.85 -16.44
C PHE A 429 -43.28 -15.49 -16.12
N ARG A 430 -42.47 -14.45 -15.84
CA ARG A 430 -42.95 -13.06 -15.82
C ARG A 430 -41.99 -12.10 -16.52
N ASN A 431 -42.39 -11.79 -17.75
CA ASN A 431 -42.39 -10.50 -18.49
C ASN A 431 -41.11 -9.64 -18.55
N GLN A 432 -40.54 -9.64 -19.76
CA GLN A 432 -39.78 -8.55 -20.36
C GLN A 432 -40.67 -7.32 -20.65
N LYS A 433 -40.10 -6.12 -20.53
CA LYS A 433 -40.68 -4.82 -20.90
C LYS A 433 -40.10 -4.38 -22.26
N PRO A 434 -40.91 -3.93 -23.24
CA PRO A 434 -40.41 -3.51 -24.55
C PRO A 434 -39.88 -2.06 -24.57
N ALA A 435 -38.94 -1.83 -25.49
CA ALA A 435 -38.29 -0.54 -25.78
C ALA A 435 -39.20 0.45 -26.53
N PRO A 436 -38.98 1.78 -26.39
CA PRO A 436 -39.73 2.79 -27.13
C PRO A 436 -39.17 3.04 -28.54
N ALA A 437 -40.09 3.23 -29.49
CA ALA A 437 -39.86 3.47 -30.91
C ALA A 437 -39.25 4.86 -31.20
N SER A 438 -38.31 4.90 -32.15
CA SER A 438 -37.82 6.12 -32.80
C SER A 438 -38.80 6.60 -33.89
N PRO A 439 -39.00 7.92 -34.07
CA PRO A 439 -39.81 8.44 -35.18
C PRO A 439 -38.99 8.57 -36.48
N MET A 440 -39.60 8.12 -37.59
CA MET A 440 -39.11 8.34 -38.95
C MET A 440 -39.24 9.82 -39.34
N GLY A 441 -38.13 10.43 -39.78
CA GLY A 441 -38.09 11.71 -40.46
C GLY A 441 -38.24 11.54 -41.97
N ARG A 442 -39.25 12.20 -42.52
CA ARG A 442 -39.65 12.20 -43.94
C ARG A 442 -38.81 13.22 -44.73
N PHE A 443 -38.33 12.77 -45.89
CA PHE A 443 -37.63 13.53 -46.92
C PHE A 443 -38.63 14.39 -47.72
N GLU A 444 -38.45 15.70 -47.80
CA GLU A 444 -38.96 16.55 -48.90
C GLU A 444 -37.90 17.64 -49.22
N LEU A 445 -37.49 17.70 -50.49
CA LEU A 445 -36.77 18.80 -51.16
C LEU A 445 -37.79 19.66 -51.91
N PRO A 446 -37.55 20.97 -52.06
CA PRO A 446 -36.85 21.46 -53.27
C PRO A 446 -35.47 22.06 -53.00
#